data_AF-D7R9Y3-F1
#
_entry.id   AF-D7R9Y3-F1
#
_cell.length_a   1.000
_cell.length_b   1.000
_cell.length_c   1.000
_cell.angle_alpha   90.00
_cell.angle_beta   90.00
_cell.angle_gamma   90.00
#
_symmetry.space_group_name_H-M   'P 1'
#
loop_
_entity.id
_entity.type
_entity.pdbx_description
1 polymer ?
#
loop_
_entity_poly.entity_id
_entity_poly.type
_entity_poly.pdbx_seq_one_letter_code
_entity_poly.pdbx_strand_id
1 'polypeptide(L)'
;MVPVMFLRFWIAIKSMISSLISNFHLRSDERSIVRGGRASSVSGIPDTKQKERPATTPTSVNYHFTRKCNYKCGFCFHTAKTSFVLPLDVAMKGLTLLKEAGMEKINFSGGEPFLHEKGDFLGRLVQFCKVDLQLPSVSVVSNGSMIKETWFRKYGEHLDILAVSCDSFNEDTNKLIGRTQGRKSHLDNL
;
A
#
# COMPACT_ATOMS: atom_id res chain seq x y z
N MET A 1 35.43 -26.97 -21.43
CA MET A 1 35.10 -25.93 -22.43
C MET A 1 33.76 -25.25 -22.09
N VAL A 2 33.64 -24.65 -20.90
CA VAL A 2 32.47 -23.92 -20.39
C VAL A 2 32.80 -22.49 -19.85
N PRO A 3 33.91 -21.75 -20.19
CA PRO A 3 34.11 -20.41 -19.61
C PRO A 3 33.54 -19.24 -20.44
N VAL A 4 33.18 -19.44 -21.71
CA VAL A 4 32.93 -18.31 -22.64
C VAL A 4 31.47 -17.81 -22.61
N MET A 5 30.49 -18.66 -22.29
CA MET A 5 29.07 -18.26 -22.21
C MET A 5 28.77 -17.38 -20.98
N PHE A 6 29.39 -17.66 -19.83
CA PHE A 6 29.19 -16.87 -18.62
C PHE A 6 29.73 -15.44 -18.74
N LEU A 7 30.85 -15.27 -19.45
CA LEU A 7 31.44 -13.94 -19.67
C LEU A 7 30.55 -13.06 -20.57
N ARG A 8 29.92 -13.65 -21.60
CA ARG A 8 28.99 -12.93 -22.47
C ARG A 8 27.70 -12.52 -21.76
N PHE A 9 27.19 -13.35 -20.86
CA PHE A 9 26.00 -13.04 -20.06
C PHE A 9 26.27 -11.90 -19.04
N TRP A 10 27.44 -11.90 -18.42
CA TRP A 10 27.85 -10.86 -17.47
C TRP A 10 28.06 -9.49 -18.14
N ILE A 11 28.59 -9.46 -19.37
CA ILE A 11 28.75 -8.22 -20.15
C ILE A 11 27.40 -7.62 -20.53
N ALA A 12 26.41 -8.46 -20.88
CA ALA A 12 25.05 -8.01 -21.19
C ALA A 12 24.35 -7.37 -19.97
N ILE A 13 24.52 -7.94 -18.78
CA ILE A 13 23.96 -7.40 -17.53
C ILE A 13 24.59 -6.04 -17.19
N LYS A 14 25.91 -5.88 -17.35
CA LYS A 14 26.58 -4.59 -17.12
C LYS A 14 26.10 -3.49 -18.08
N SER A 15 25.88 -3.83 -19.35
CA SER A 15 25.36 -2.88 -20.34
C SER A 15 23.94 -2.42 -20.01
N MET A 16 23.09 -3.36 -19.54
CA MET A 16 21.70 -3.07 -19.17
C MET A 16 21.59 -2.20 -17.91
N ILE A 17 22.46 -2.43 -16.91
CA ILE A 17 22.50 -1.62 -15.68
C ILE A 17 23.06 -0.22 -15.97
N SER A 18 24.04 -0.08 -16.85
CA SER A 18 24.59 1.23 -17.25
C SER A 18 23.54 2.12 -17.93
N SER A 19 22.71 1.52 -18.80
CA SER A 19 21.61 2.23 -19.49
C SER A 19 20.46 2.66 -18.56
N LEU A 20 20.30 2.00 -17.41
CA LEU A 20 19.28 2.35 -16.42
C LEU A 20 19.72 3.52 -15.52
N ILE A 21 21.02 3.72 -15.34
CA ILE A 21 21.56 4.79 -14.48
C ILE A 21 21.63 6.14 -15.22
N SER A 22 21.79 6.14 -16.55
CA SER A 22 21.87 7.39 -17.33
C SER A 22 20.54 8.14 -17.53
N ASN A 23 19.39 7.51 -17.28
CA ASN A 23 18.07 8.12 -17.47
C ASN A 23 17.43 8.72 -16.20
N PHE A 24 18.12 8.67 -15.05
CA PHE A 24 17.60 9.19 -13.79
C PHE A 24 18.04 10.65 -13.56
N HIS A 25 17.48 11.57 -14.34
CA HIS A 25 17.63 13.01 -14.08
C HIS A 25 16.55 13.45 -13.07
N LEU A 26 16.95 13.56 -11.81
CA LEU A 26 16.16 14.11 -10.70
C LEU A 26 15.92 15.62 -10.95
N ARG A 27 14.67 15.98 -11.24
CA ARG A 27 14.21 17.37 -11.25
C ARG A 27 13.61 17.70 -9.88
N SER A 28 14.39 18.40 -9.05
CA SER A 28 13.94 19.00 -7.80
C SER A 28 13.21 20.31 -8.11
N ASP A 29 11.89 20.37 -7.86
CA ASP A 29 11.16 21.63 -7.83
C ASP A 29 10.99 22.10 -6.38
N GLU A 30 11.62 23.24 -6.08
CA GLU A 30 11.52 23.99 -4.84
C GLU A 30 10.07 24.47 -4.61
N ARG A 31 9.54 24.24 -3.40
CA ARG A 31 8.21 24.68 -3.01
C ARG A 31 8.29 26.05 -2.34
N SER A 32 8.01 27.11 -3.09
CA SER A 32 7.95 28.50 -2.60
C SER A 32 6.78 28.71 -1.63
N ILE A 33 7.09 29.28 -0.48
CA ILE A 33 6.15 29.71 0.57
C ILE A 33 5.42 30.97 0.09
N VAL A 34 4.10 30.94 -0.03
CA VAL A 34 3.28 32.14 -0.26
C VAL A 34 2.42 32.43 0.97
N ARG A 35 2.75 33.53 1.65
CA ARG A 35 1.90 34.21 2.65
C ARG A 35 0.96 35.18 1.93
N GLY A 36 -0.30 35.26 2.36
CA GLY A 36 -1.25 36.34 2.06
C GLY A 36 -2.61 35.97 2.67
N GLY A 37 -3.33 36.80 3.43
CA GLY A 37 -3.39 38.25 3.43
C GLY A 37 -4.69 38.72 2.78
N ARG A 38 -5.65 39.11 3.63
CA ARG A 38 -7.02 39.68 3.46
C ARG A 38 -7.64 39.97 2.07
N ALA A 39 -8.97 39.77 2.10
CA ALA A 39 -9.98 39.98 1.06
C ALA A 39 -10.09 41.40 0.49
N SER A 40 -10.47 41.49 -0.79
CA SER A 40 -11.30 42.57 -1.35
C SER A 40 -12.03 42.09 -2.62
N SER A 41 -13.13 42.78 -2.90
CA SER A 41 -14.31 42.53 -3.74
C SER A 41 -14.13 42.17 -5.23
N VAL A 42 -15.16 41.51 -5.73
CA VAL A 42 -15.45 40.97 -7.08
C VAL A 42 -15.55 42.04 -8.18
N SER A 43 -14.95 41.76 -9.35
CA SER A 43 -15.55 42.11 -10.66
C SER A 43 -14.83 41.40 -11.82
N GLY A 44 -15.57 40.58 -12.58
CA GLY A 44 -15.20 40.07 -13.91
C GLY A 44 -14.32 38.81 -13.92
N ILE A 45 -14.92 37.63 -14.07
CA ILE A 45 -14.18 36.40 -14.40
C ILE A 45 -14.20 36.26 -15.94
N PRO A 46 -13.07 36.40 -16.64
CA PRO A 46 -12.98 35.96 -18.02
C PRO A 46 -13.07 34.44 -18.06
N ASP A 47 -13.87 33.93 -18.99
CA ASP A 47 -14.04 32.51 -19.30
C ASP A 47 -12.68 31.89 -19.68
N THR A 48 -11.97 31.46 -18.65
CA THR A 48 -10.67 30.82 -18.77
C THR A 48 -10.96 29.37 -19.07
N LYS A 49 -10.83 29.00 -20.36
CA LYS A 49 -10.75 27.60 -20.81
C LYS A 49 -9.83 26.84 -19.85
N GLN A 50 -10.41 26.11 -18.91
CA GLN A 50 -9.65 25.26 -18.03
C GLN A 50 -9.06 24.18 -18.92
N LYS A 51 -7.73 24.24 -19.10
CA LYS A 51 -6.97 23.24 -19.84
C LYS A 51 -7.21 21.90 -19.14
N GLU A 52 -8.05 21.06 -19.72
CA GLU A 52 -8.39 19.74 -19.17
C GLU A 52 -7.10 18.98 -18.91
N ARG A 53 -6.80 18.77 -17.62
CA ARG A 53 -5.68 17.91 -17.23
C ARG A 53 -6.09 16.48 -17.58
N PRO A 54 -5.22 15.70 -18.24
CA PRO A 54 -5.53 14.33 -18.56
C PRO A 54 -5.90 13.57 -17.28
N ALA A 55 -6.98 12.79 -17.34
CA ALA A 55 -7.46 12.01 -16.21
C ALA A 55 -6.35 11.06 -15.73
N THR A 56 -6.15 10.99 -14.41
CA THR A 56 -5.11 10.15 -13.81
C THR A 56 -5.59 8.70 -13.73
N THR A 57 -4.86 7.76 -14.33
CA THR A 57 -5.09 6.32 -14.19
C THR A 57 -4.55 5.83 -12.84
N PRO A 58 -5.38 5.22 -11.97
CA PRO A 58 -4.95 4.73 -10.65
C PRO A 58 -4.28 3.36 -10.75
N THR A 59 -3.12 3.28 -11.41
CA THR A 59 -2.43 2.00 -11.67
C THR A 59 -2.11 1.19 -10.41
N SER A 60 -1.82 1.86 -9.30
CA SER A 60 -1.53 1.25 -8.00
C SER A 60 -2.30 1.96 -6.88
N VAL A 61 -3.10 1.21 -6.13
CA VAL A 61 -3.99 1.76 -5.09
C VAL A 61 -3.67 1.15 -3.73
N ASN A 62 -3.66 1.99 -2.69
CA ASN A 62 -3.66 1.54 -1.29
C ASN A 62 -5.08 1.65 -0.74
N TYR A 63 -5.67 0.53 -0.36
CA TYR A 63 -7.01 0.51 0.24
C TYR A 63 -6.93 0.27 1.75
N HIS A 64 -7.10 1.36 2.49
CA HIS A 64 -7.19 1.38 3.94
C HIS A 64 -8.64 1.19 4.40
N PHE A 65 -9.15 -0.04 4.34
CA PHE A 65 -10.58 -0.33 4.57
C PHE A 65 -11.02 -0.27 6.04
N THR A 66 -10.07 -0.30 6.97
CA THR A 66 -10.29 -0.18 8.40
C THR A 66 -9.26 0.76 9.01
N ARG A 67 -9.64 1.48 10.07
CA ARG A 67 -8.68 2.25 10.90
C ARG A 67 -8.41 1.59 12.25
N LYS A 68 -9.08 0.49 12.59
CA LYS A 68 -8.88 -0.23 13.85
C LYS A 68 -7.52 -0.93 13.84
N CYS A 69 -6.73 -0.77 14.89
CA CYS A 69 -5.44 -1.42 15.06
C CYS A 69 -5.31 -1.92 16.50
N ASN A 70 -4.61 -3.03 16.70
CA ASN A 70 -4.31 -3.62 18.00
C ASN A 70 -2.96 -3.16 18.57
N TYR A 71 -2.16 -2.45 17.76
CA TYR A 71 -0.93 -1.77 18.17
C TYR A 71 -1.18 -0.28 18.40
N LYS A 72 -0.25 0.39 19.08
CA LYS A 72 -0.33 1.82 19.45
C LYS A 72 0.95 2.56 19.08
N CYS A 73 1.41 2.40 17.84
CA CYS A 73 2.67 2.98 17.40
C CYS A 73 2.65 4.52 17.47
N GLY A 74 3.63 5.12 18.14
CA GLY A 74 3.69 6.58 18.34
C GLY A 74 3.82 7.39 17.04
N PHE A 75 4.33 6.76 15.98
CA PHE A 75 4.54 7.34 14.64
C PHE A 75 3.43 7.00 13.64
N CYS A 76 2.33 6.35 14.07
CA CYS A 76 1.26 5.96 13.16
C CYS A 76 0.55 7.18 12.55
N PHE A 77 0.59 7.34 11.23
CA PHE A 77 -0.13 8.41 10.52
C PHE A 77 -1.58 8.04 10.15
N HIS A 78 -1.97 6.76 10.31
CA HIS A 78 -3.29 6.23 9.96
C HIS A 78 -4.11 5.84 11.19
N THR A 79 -4.26 6.78 12.12
CA THR A 79 -4.88 6.51 13.43
C THR A 79 -6.39 6.24 13.35
N ALA A 80 -6.88 5.51 14.36
CA ALA A 80 -8.28 5.14 14.56
C ALA A 80 -9.15 6.35 14.91
N LYS A 81 -9.42 7.21 13.93
CA LYS A 81 -10.35 8.34 14.07
C LYS A 81 -11.82 7.92 13.92
N THR A 82 -12.06 6.81 13.22
CA THR A 82 -13.39 6.24 12.98
C THR A 82 -13.30 4.72 12.94
N SER A 83 -14.44 4.05 13.14
CA SER A 83 -14.53 2.57 13.19
C SER A 83 -15.31 1.96 12.03
N PHE A 84 -15.66 2.75 11.02
CA PHE A 84 -16.48 2.30 9.90
C PHE A 84 -15.66 1.46 8.91
N VAL A 85 -16.27 0.37 8.46
CA VAL A 85 -15.78 -0.49 7.37
C VAL A 85 -16.96 -0.67 6.42
N LEU A 86 -16.70 -0.57 5.11
CA LEU A 86 -17.75 -0.77 4.11
C LEU A 86 -18.26 -2.21 4.16
N PRO A 87 -19.57 -2.44 3.95
CA PRO A 87 -20.08 -3.77 3.65
C PRO A 87 -19.31 -4.37 2.47
N LEU A 88 -19.10 -5.69 2.52
CA LEU A 88 -18.19 -6.34 1.59
C LEU A 88 -18.60 -6.20 0.12
N ASP A 89 -19.89 -6.29 -0.18
CA ASP A 89 -20.40 -6.13 -1.56
C ASP A 89 -20.13 -4.70 -2.07
N VAL A 90 -20.23 -3.70 -1.19
CA VAL A 90 -19.94 -2.30 -1.53
C VAL A 90 -18.44 -2.09 -1.76
N ALA A 91 -17.59 -2.72 -0.93
CA ALA A 91 -16.14 -2.69 -1.15
C ALA A 91 -15.75 -3.36 -2.48
N MET A 92 -16.35 -4.51 -2.81
CA MET A 92 -16.14 -5.20 -4.09
C MET A 92 -16.57 -4.35 -5.28
N LYS A 93 -17.73 -3.69 -5.22
CA LYS A 93 -18.17 -2.72 -6.25
C LYS A 93 -17.15 -1.60 -6.45
N GLY A 94 -16.61 -1.04 -5.36
CA GLY A 94 -15.56 -0.02 -5.43
C GLY A 94 -14.28 -0.51 -6.11
N LEU A 95 -13.87 -1.75 -5.83
CA LEU A 95 -12.70 -2.38 -6.47
C LEU A 95 -12.92 -2.64 -7.97
N THR A 96 -14.14 -3.01 -8.37
CA THR A 96 -14.51 -3.12 -9.79
C THR A 96 -14.36 -1.77 -10.51
N LEU A 97 -14.86 -0.69 -9.93
CA LEU A 97 -14.71 0.66 -10.51
C LEU A 97 -13.24 1.07 -10.64
N LEU A 98 -12.39 0.72 -9.65
CA LEU A 98 -10.95 0.98 -9.74
C LEU A 98 -10.29 0.16 -10.85
N LYS A 99 -10.68 -1.11 -11.02
CA LYS A 99 -10.20 -1.97 -12.11
C LYS A 99 -10.59 -1.38 -13.48
N GLU A 100 -11.85 -0.98 -13.64
CA GLU A 100 -12.35 -0.32 -14.86
C GLU A 100 -11.62 0.99 -15.16
N ALA A 101 -11.22 1.73 -14.12
CA ALA A 101 -10.40 2.93 -14.25
C ALA A 101 -8.92 2.65 -14.61
N GLY A 102 -8.49 1.39 -14.66
CA GLY A 102 -7.13 0.98 -15.03
C GLY A 102 -6.21 0.60 -13.87
N MET A 103 -6.77 0.23 -12.71
CA MET A 103 -5.98 -0.32 -11.62
C MET A 103 -5.39 -1.71 -11.97
N GLU A 104 -4.10 -1.87 -11.70
CA GLU A 104 -3.36 -3.12 -11.89
C GLU A 104 -2.88 -3.71 -10.55
N LYS A 105 -2.66 -2.85 -9.55
CA LYS A 105 -2.12 -3.25 -8.25
C LYS A 105 -2.99 -2.72 -7.12
N ILE A 106 -3.31 -3.60 -6.18
CA ILE A 106 -4.00 -3.25 -4.95
C ILE A 106 -3.14 -3.66 -3.75
N ASN A 107 -2.96 -2.74 -2.81
CA ASN A 107 -2.36 -3.01 -1.51
C ASN A 107 -3.39 -2.79 -0.41
N PHE A 108 -3.80 -3.84 0.27
CA PHE A 108 -4.69 -3.74 1.42
C PHE A 108 -3.90 -3.34 2.66
N SER A 109 -4.37 -2.29 3.32
CA SER A 109 -3.76 -1.72 4.52
C SER A 109 -4.84 -1.15 5.44
N GLY A 110 -4.47 -0.28 6.39
CA GLY A 110 -5.41 0.34 7.30
C GLY A 110 -4.79 0.64 8.66
N GLY A 111 -5.56 0.40 9.72
CA GLY A 111 -5.01 0.03 11.02
C GLY A 111 -4.33 -1.34 10.91
N GLU A 112 -4.98 -2.39 11.41
CA GLU A 112 -4.55 -3.77 11.19
C GLU A 112 -5.59 -4.53 10.34
N PRO A 113 -5.28 -4.85 9.07
CA PRO A 113 -6.21 -5.52 8.14
C PRO A 113 -6.76 -6.85 8.65
N PHE A 114 -5.98 -7.64 9.40
CA PHE A 114 -6.41 -8.94 9.89
C PHE A 114 -7.34 -8.88 11.12
N LEU A 115 -7.63 -7.69 11.67
CA LEU A 115 -8.55 -7.56 12.80
C LEU A 115 -10.01 -7.71 12.42
N HIS A 116 -10.43 -7.13 11.30
CA HIS A 116 -11.84 -7.10 10.93
C HIS A 116 -12.28 -8.50 10.52
N GLU A 117 -13.35 -9.00 11.16
CA GLU A 117 -13.89 -10.35 10.95
C GLU A 117 -12.80 -11.45 11.04
N LYS A 118 -11.81 -11.25 11.91
CA LYS A 118 -10.67 -12.17 12.09
C LYS A 118 -9.93 -12.47 10.77
N GLY A 119 -9.88 -11.49 9.86
CA GLY A 119 -9.19 -11.56 8.58
C GLY A 119 -10.01 -12.20 7.45
N ASP A 120 -11.23 -12.69 7.71
CA ASP A 120 -12.06 -13.30 6.65
C ASP A 120 -12.48 -12.27 5.61
N PHE A 121 -12.89 -11.07 6.05
CA PHE A 121 -13.20 -9.94 5.17
C PHE A 121 -12.04 -9.61 4.22
N LEU A 122 -10.82 -9.50 4.76
CA LEU A 122 -9.62 -9.27 3.96
C LEU A 122 -9.38 -10.40 2.95
N GLY A 123 -9.49 -11.66 3.40
CA GLY A 123 -9.28 -12.83 2.54
C GLY A 123 -10.24 -12.87 1.36
N ARG A 124 -11.53 -12.56 1.59
CA ARG A 124 -12.53 -12.46 0.52
C ARG A 124 -12.22 -11.35 -0.48
N LEU A 125 -11.71 -10.20 -0.02
CA LEU A 125 -11.27 -9.13 -0.92
C LEU A 125 -10.02 -9.51 -1.72
N VAL A 126 -9.03 -10.17 -1.10
CA VAL A 126 -7.83 -10.68 -1.77
C VAL A 126 -8.21 -11.67 -2.86
N GLN A 127 -9.04 -12.65 -2.53
CA GLN A 127 -9.56 -13.64 -3.48
C GLN A 127 -10.30 -12.96 -4.64
N PHE A 128 -11.22 -12.05 -4.35
CA PHE A 128 -11.99 -11.33 -5.37
C PHE A 128 -11.08 -10.53 -6.32
N CYS A 129 -10.11 -9.81 -5.78
CA CYS A 129 -9.14 -9.06 -6.58
C CYS A 129 -8.30 -9.95 -7.49
N LYS A 130 -7.91 -11.14 -7.02
CA LYS A 130 -7.03 -12.04 -7.79
C LYS A 130 -7.80 -12.89 -8.79
N VAL A 131 -8.93 -13.45 -8.39
CA VAL A 131 -9.72 -14.42 -9.17
C VAL A 131 -10.69 -13.70 -10.10
N ASP A 132 -11.56 -12.85 -9.55
CA ASP A 132 -12.63 -12.21 -10.32
C ASP A 132 -12.12 -11.00 -11.13
N LEU A 133 -11.34 -10.11 -10.51
CA LEU A 133 -10.80 -8.91 -11.19
C LEU A 133 -9.51 -9.17 -11.96
N GLN A 134 -8.89 -10.34 -11.76
CA GLN A 134 -7.64 -10.76 -12.41
C GLN A 134 -6.55 -9.68 -12.33
N LEU A 135 -6.38 -9.08 -11.14
CA LEU A 135 -5.35 -8.08 -10.92
C LEU A 135 -3.96 -8.71 -11.05
N PRO A 136 -3.04 -8.05 -11.79
CA PRO A 136 -1.64 -8.47 -11.85
C PRO A 136 -0.98 -8.61 -10.47
N SER A 137 -1.31 -7.75 -9.50
CA SER A 137 -0.71 -7.79 -8.17
C SER A 137 -1.71 -7.45 -7.06
N VAL A 138 -1.79 -8.34 -6.07
CA VAL A 138 -2.55 -8.19 -4.83
C VAL A 138 -1.60 -8.32 -3.65
N SER A 139 -1.51 -7.28 -2.83
CA SER A 139 -0.61 -7.23 -1.68
C SER A 139 -1.32 -6.81 -0.39
N VAL A 140 -0.70 -7.14 0.74
CA VAL A 140 -1.17 -6.77 2.07
C VAL A 140 0.00 -6.23 2.88
N VAL A 141 -0.21 -5.12 3.59
CA VAL A 141 0.69 -4.64 4.65
C VAL A 141 0.03 -4.86 6.00
N SER A 142 0.69 -5.61 6.88
CA SER A 142 0.20 -5.95 8.22
C SER A 142 1.29 -5.80 9.27
N ASN A 143 0.90 -5.65 10.54
CA ASN A 143 1.81 -5.77 11.68
C ASN A 143 2.15 -7.23 12.02
N GLY A 144 1.50 -8.21 11.38
CA GLY A 144 1.78 -9.65 11.52
C GLY A 144 1.09 -10.34 12.70
N SER A 145 0.68 -9.60 13.74
CA SER A 145 0.24 -10.16 15.03
C SER A 145 -1.05 -10.99 14.99
N MET A 146 -1.88 -10.82 13.95
CA MET A 146 -3.18 -11.48 13.82
C MET A 146 -3.22 -12.51 12.69
N ILE A 147 -2.10 -12.70 11.99
CA ILE A 147 -2.00 -13.63 10.87
C ILE A 147 -1.95 -15.07 11.40
N LYS A 148 -2.71 -15.96 10.76
CA LYS A 148 -2.79 -17.38 11.13
C LYS A 148 -2.55 -18.27 9.93
N GLU A 149 -1.97 -19.44 10.14
CA GLU A 149 -1.77 -20.45 9.09
C GLU A 149 -3.09 -20.81 8.38
N THR A 150 -4.20 -20.90 9.12
CA THR A 150 -5.53 -21.17 8.56
C THR A 150 -5.96 -20.14 7.52
N TRP A 151 -5.50 -18.90 7.64
CA TRP A 151 -5.78 -17.86 6.64
C TRP A 151 -5.03 -18.15 5.35
N PHE A 152 -3.75 -18.52 5.42
CA PHE A 152 -2.97 -18.91 4.25
C PHE A 152 -3.52 -20.15 3.55
N ARG A 153 -3.95 -21.16 4.33
CA ARG A 153 -4.60 -22.34 3.75
C ARG A 153 -5.88 -22.01 2.98
N LYS A 154 -6.58 -20.92 3.35
CA LYS A 154 -7.84 -20.51 2.72
C LYS A 154 -7.66 -19.48 1.59
N TYR A 155 -6.71 -18.56 1.73
CA TYR A 155 -6.60 -17.37 0.86
C TYR A 155 -5.18 -17.12 0.34
N GLY A 156 -4.17 -17.83 0.86
CA GLY A 156 -2.77 -17.55 0.60
C GLY A 156 -2.36 -17.72 -0.86
N GLU A 157 -2.99 -18.63 -1.60
CA GLU A 157 -2.74 -18.82 -3.03
C GLU A 157 -3.12 -17.61 -3.90
N HIS A 158 -3.96 -16.71 -3.38
CA HIS A 158 -4.43 -15.52 -4.08
C HIS A 158 -3.62 -14.25 -3.73
N LEU A 159 -2.69 -14.34 -2.77
CA LEU A 159 -1.90 -13.21 -2.30
C LEU A 159 -0.50 -13.26 -2.94
N ASP A 160 -0.11 -12.20 -3.63
CA ASP A 160 1.22 -12.14 -4.26
C ASP A 160 2.30 -11.70 -3.27
N ILE A 161 1.99 -10.72 -2.41
CA ILE A 161 2.97 -10.09 -1.52
C ILE A 161 2.34 -9.87 -0.14
N LEU A 162 2.97 -10.44 0.88
CA LEU A 162 2.72 -10.08 2.27
C LEU A 162 3.90 -9.26 2.80
N ALA A 163 3.65 -8.00 3.14
CA ALA A 163 4.60 -7.15 3.84
C ALA A 163 4.28 -7.12 5.33
N VAL A 164 5.24 -7.57 6.15
CA VAL A 164 5.15 -7.51 7.61
C VAL A 164 5.97 -6.33 8.12
N SER A 165 5.32 -5.45 8.88
CA SER A 165 5.98 -4.28 9.45
C SER A 165 6.92 -4.67 10.59
N CYS A 166 8.20 -4.39 10.44
CA CYS A 166 9.23 -4.57 11.46
C CYS A 166 10.14 -3.34 11.47
N ASP A 167 10.14 -2.59 12.57
CA ASP A 167 10.93 -1.34 12.68
C ASP A 167 12.21 -1.53 13.53
N SER A 168 12.30 -2.62 14.30
CA SER A 168 13.48 -2.99 15.06
C SER A 168 13.52 -4.49 15.32
N PHE A 169 14.73 -5.06 15.40
CA PHE A 169 14.96 -6.41 15.94
C PHE A 169 15.17 -6.40 17.47
N ASN A 170 15.22 -5.22 18.10
CA ASN A 170 15.27 -5.09 19.54
C ASN A 170 13.84 -4.94 20.10
N GLU A 171 13.42 -5.89 20.92
CA GLU A 171 12.07 -5.94 21.48
C GLU A 171 11.75 -4.72 22.37
N ASP A 172 12.72 -4.23 23.14
CA ASP A 172 12.49 -3.05 23.98
C ASP A 172 12.33 -1.78 23.14
N THR A 173 13.02 -1.69 22.00
CA THR A 173 12.76 -0.64 21.01
C THR A 173 11.34 -0.76 20.46
N ASN A 174 10.87 -1.96 20.09
CA ASN A 174 9.51 -2.17 19.58
C ASN A 174 8.44 -1.81 20.63
N LYS A 175 8.66 -2.16 21.91
CA LYS A 175 7.79 -1.73 23.01
C LYS A 175 7.76 -0.20 23.13
N LEU A 176 8.94 0.44 23.12
CA LEU A 176 9.07 1.90 23.26
C LEU A 176 8.31 2.64 22.16
N ILE A 177 8.44 2.21 20.91
CA ILE A 177 7.78 2.88 19.77
C ILE A 177 6.30 2.50 19.62
N GLY A 178 5.79 1.57 20.44
CA GLY A 178 4.39 1.14 20.45
C GLY A 178 4.03 0.04 19.43
N ARG A 179 5.04 -0.65 18.86
CA ARG A 179 4.90 -1.85 18.02
C ARG A 179 4.65 -3.11 18.86
N THR A 180 3.64 -3.06 19.72
CA THR A 180 3.32 -4.14 20.66
C THR A 180 1.82 -4.18 20.98
N GLN A 181 1.34 -5.35 21.42
CA GLN A 181 -0.04 -5.55 21.88
C GLN A 181 -0.08 -5.85 23.38
N GLY A 182 0.02 -4.81 24.19
CA GLY A 182 -0.05 -4.93 25.65
C GLY A 182 1.14 -5.69 26.21
N ARG A 183 0.89 -6.75 27.01
CA ARG A 183 1.95 -7.60 27.60
C ARG A 183 2.36 -8.78 26.72
N LYS A 184 1.70 -9.00 25.59
CA LYS A 184 1.99 -10.14 24.72
C LYS A 184 3.16 -9.76 23.82
N SER A 185 4.30 -10.44 23.98
CA SER A 185 5.32 -10.38 22.95
C SER A 185 4.81 -11.11 21.71
N HIS A 186 5.13 -10.59 20.54
CA HIS A 186 4.89 -11.31 19.29
C HIS A 186 5.77 -12.56 19.18
N LEU A 187 6.85 -12.65 19.98
CA LEU A 187 7.71 -13.82 20.09
C LEU A 187 7.11 -14.93 20.95
N ASP A 188 6.25 -14.61 21.91
CA ASP A 188 5.67 -15.61 22.83
C ASP A 188 4.62 -16.52 22.16
N ASN A 189 4.25 -16.22 20.91
CA ASN A 189 3.24 -16.95 20.13
C ASN A 189 3.82 -17.60 18.87
N LEU A 190 5.16 -17.62 18.71
CA LEU A 190 5.88 -18.41 17.72
C LEU A 190 6.13 -19.83 18.26
#